data_AF-A0A3P8W8Z5-F1
#
_entry.id   AF-A0A3P8W8Z5-F1
#
_cell.length_a   1.000
_cell.length_b   1.000
_cell.length_c   1.000
_cell.angle_alpha   90.00
_cell.angle_beta   90.00
_cell.angle_gamma   90.00
#
_symmetry.space_group_name_H-M   'P 1'
#
loop_
_entity.id
_entity.type
_entity.pdbx_description
1 polymer ?
#
loop_
_entity_poly.entity_id
_entity_poly.type
_entity_poly.pdbx_seq_one_letter_code
_entity_poly.pdbx_strand_id
1 'polypeptide(L)'
;CLDVVAAADQQETFLSLFLPSLVDSLLSLAAQLIGHHKEVRTLLSHSTAVSLFRLTAVTPHAHSRPQWTSSSVQLGYNLLILMSFTLIHALCRNFLSSLSDDSLLLILNEAVGQLAVSSESSVGAAEVRLILLMADQLQLRLQPLLLSFKGLDHLLDKDWRGQGFDQDLDQLIRLVQSERNSNIRGNLSQDSSERKHTAACVIQAAWRSYWTRRRVKSLSRVVSLLQRKYRARRRQQEQQKEAQRCEEELKYQVTICLQRKQARRAFHEKQKQLLQLLPPAQVQSYLSECERRAAVMIQRIWRGYRERQRYNNSTVRTSLRQERAAVVLQRAVCNFLQRRRVAKSTANNHLWIRHKGLTDSRRAELKKEVDEHVAVHPSSRVSREECERLHEEVQLLLQMELQTGVHRRRREEQRVEFLLAHTHTLLQQLRDAPPLSVVTAADVDTFLSPSGVVAARARDAHNAALQASRLPWWKVLGDFEAQLGELCVGRSVCKG
;
A
#
# COMPACT_ATOMS: atom_id res chain seq x y z
N CYS A 1 -32.40 7.97 45.99
CA CYS A 1 -31.93 6.57 46.02
C CYS A 1 -30.89 6.24 44.95
N LEU A 2 -30.74 7.03 43.88
CA LEU A 2 -29.67 6.82 42.88
C LEU A 2 -28.31 7.44 43.29
N ASP A 3 -28.30 8.42 44.21
CA ASP A 3 -27.05 9.04 44.67
C ASP A 3 -26.31 8.25 45.77
N VAL A 4 -26.98 7.30 46.43
CA VAL A 4 -26.36 6.45 47.47
C VAL A 4 -25.59 5.28 46.85
N VAL A 5 -26.01 4.81 45.66
CA VAL A 5 -25.36 3.71 44.95
C VAL A 5 -24.06 4.17 44.29
N ALA A 6 -24.03 5.40 43.74
CA ALA A 6 -22.81 5.98 43.16
C ALA A 6 -21.73 6.25 44.21
N ALA A 7 -22.10 6.62 45.44
CA ALA A 7 -21.16 6.80 46.54
C ALA A 7 -20.57 5.46 47.02
N ALA A 8 -21.36 4.39 47.05
CA ALA A 8 -20.90 3.06 47.45
C ALA A 8 -19.91 2.44 46.44
N ASP A 9 -20.15 2.59 45.13
CA ASP A 9 -19.24 2.12 44.07
C ASP A 9 -17.90 2.89 44.06
N GLN A 10 -17.92 4.20 44.37
CA GLN A 10 -16.70 5.00 44.56
C GLN A 10 -15.93 4.60 45.82
N GLN A 11 -16.63 4.11 46.84
CA GLN A 11 -16.05 3.68 48.11
C GLN A 11 -15.40 2.29 48.00
N GLU A 12 -16.01 1.36 47.25
CA GLU A 12 -15.39 0.07 46.92
C GLU A 12 -14.16 0.24 46.02
N THR A 13 -14.20 1.12 45.02
CA THR A 13 -13.06 1.38 44.14
C THR A 13 -11.89 2.09 44.85
N PHE A 14 -12.19 3.01 45.78
CA PHE A 14 -11.17 3.63 46.63
C PHE A 14 -10.49 2.62 47.56
N LEU A 15 -11.27 1.75 48.22
CA LEU A 15 -10.75 0.75 49.17
C LEU A 15 -10.06 -0.44 48.48
N SER A 16 -10.52 -0.86 47.29
CA SER A 16 -10.02 -2.06 46.60
C SER A 16 -8.90 -1.80 45.58
N LEU A 17 -8.84 -0.61 44.98
CA LEU A 17 -7.88 -0.32 43.90
C LEU A 17 -6.90 0.80 44.28
N PHE A 18 -7.39 1.87 44.90
CA PHE A 18 -6.56 3.04 45.17
C PHE A 18 -5.66 2.83 46.38
N LEU A 19 -6.23 2.37 47.51
CA LEU A 19 -5.51 2.14 48.76
C LEU A 19 -4.38 1.09 48.65
N PRO A 20 -4.57 -0.07 47.99
CA PRO A 20 -3.49 -1.03 47.77
C PRO A 20 -2.39 -0.46 46.87
N SER A 21 -2.73 0.31 45.82
CA SER A 21 -1.73 0.93 44.95
C SER A 21 -0.94 2.05 45.63
N LEU A 22 -1.58 2.81 46.53
CA LEU A 22 -0.95 3.83 47.37
C LEU A 22 -0.04 3.19 48.41
N VAL A 23 -0.49 2.11 49.04
CA VAL A 23 0.34 1.34 49.99
C VAL A 23 1.52 0.70 49.25
N ASP A 24 1.34 0.14 48.06
CA ASP A 24 2.43 -0.44 47.27
C ASP A 24 3.42 0.60 46.76
N SER A 25 2.96 1.78 46.35
CA SER A 25 3.84 2.88 45.93
C SER A 25 4.58 3.52 47.11
N LEU A 26 3.94 3.69 48.27
CA LEU A 26 4.58 4.15 49.50
C LEU A 26 5.54 3.09 50.09
N LEU A 27 5.21 1.79 50.03
CA LEU A 27 6.09 0.70 50.44
C LEU A 27 7.27 0.51 49.48
N SER A 28 7.06 0.72 48.18
CA SER A 28 8.13 0.74 47.17
C SER A 28 9.09 1.92 47.43
N LEU A 29 8.55 3.09 47.71
CA LEU A 29 9.33 4.29 48.04
C LEU A 29 10.06 4.12 49.39
N ALA A 30 9.41 3.53 50.40
CA ALA A 30 10.02 3.18 51.67
C ALA A 30 11.13 2.11 51.51
N ALA A 31 10.93 1.10 50.67
CA ALA A 31 11.94 0.08 50.37
C ALA A 31 13.17 0.66 49.65
N GLN A 32 12.96 1.61 48.74
CA GLN A 32 14.03 2.36 48.08
C GLN A 32 14.78 3.27 49.08
N LEU A 33 14.07 3.96 49.98
CA LEU A 33 14.69 4.76 51.05
C LEU A 33 15.50 3.91 52.05
N ILE A 34 14.99 2.73 52.42
CA ILE A 34 15.68 1.76 53.31
C ILE A 34 16.93 1.18 52.64
N GLY A 35 16.94 1.08 51.30
CA GLY A 35 18.06 0.57 50.51
C GLY A 35 19.24 1.55 50.37
N HIS A 36 18.98 2.86 50.35
CA HIS A 36 20.00 3.85 50.02
C HIS A 36 20.72 4.48 51.23
N HIS A 37 20.13 4.49 52.43
CA HIS A 37 20.76 5.13 53.59
C HIS A 37 20.59 4.33 54.90
N LYS A 38 21.70 3.75 55.41
CA LYS A 38 21.72 2.97 56.67
C LYS A 38 21.27 3.78 57.91
N GLU A 39 21.47 5.08 57.90
CA GLU A 39 21.10 6.01 58.99
C GLU A 39 19.59 6.29 59.05
N VAL A 40 18.88 6.17 57.92
CA VAL A 40 17.41 6.32 57.86
C VAL A 40 16.71 5.11 58.48
N ARG A 41 17.35 3.93 58.46
CA ARG A 41 16.78 2.65 58.90
C ARG A 41 16.54 2.57 60.42
N THR A 42 17.32 3.27 61.23
CA THR A 42 17.19 3.30 62.71
C THR A 42 16.18 4.34 63.19
N LEU A 43 15.97 5.41 62.42
CA LEU A 43 15.00 6.47 62.71
C LEU A 43 13.61 6.16 62.15
N LEU A 44 13.49 5.53 60.97
CA LEU A 44 12.20 5.06 60.46
C LEU A 44 11.63 3.96 61.36
N SER A 45 12.45 3.08 61.94
CA SER A 45 11.99 2.06 62.88
C SER A 45 11.53 2.66 64.22
N HIS A 46 12.19 3.70 64.71
CA HIS A 46 11.74 4.43 65.92
C HIS A 46 10.48 5.26 65.65
N SER A 47 10.39 5.95 64.52
CA SER A 47 9.23 6.78 64.17
C SER A 47 8.00 5.94 63.85
N THR A 48 8.15 4.83 63.12
CA THR A 48 7.04 3.89 62.85
C THR A 48 6.61 3.14 64.12
N ALA A 49 7.54 2.77 65.01
CA ALA A 49 7.21 2.15 66.30
C ALA A 49 6.48 3.12 67.25
N VAL A 50 6.91 4.40 67.34
CA VAL A 50 6.23 5.42 68.16
C VAL A 50 4.86 5.80 67.57
N SER A 51 4.73 5.78 66.24
CA SER A 51 3.47 6.06 65.54
C SER A 51 2.46 4.92 65.70
N LEU A 52 2.92 3.66 65.62
CA LEU A 52 2.10 2.48 65.92
C LEU A 52 1.74 2.40 67.40
N PHE A 53 2.63 2.80 68.32
CA PHE A 53 2.38 2.85 69.76
C PHE A 53 1.34 3.92 70.15
N ARG A 54 1.28 5.05 69.43
CA ARG A 54 0.23 6.07 69.63
C ARG A 54 -1.11 5.64 69.01
N LEU A 55 -1.10 4.94 67.89
CA LEU A 55 -2.30 4.32 67.30
C LEU A 55 -2.89 3.22 68.20
N THR A 56 -2.07 2.44 68.90
CA THR A 56 -2.54 1.42 69.86
C THR A 56 -2.81 1.97 71.27
N ALA A 57 -2.24 3.11 71.67
CA ALA A 57 -2.55 3.76 72.95
C ALA A 57 -3.90 4.50 72.94
N VAL A 58 -4.42 4.85 71.76
CA VAL A 58 -5.75 5.48 71.59
C VAL A 58 -6.88 4.42 71.60
N THR A 59 -6.58 3.13 71.41
CA THR A 59 -7.60 2.09 71.27
C THR A 59 -8.17 1.46 72.55
N PRO A 60 -7.61 1.51 73.78
CA PRO A 60 -8.20 0.80 74.89
C PRO A 60 -9.31 1.58 75.63
N HIS A 61 -9.62 2.83 75.28
CA HIS A 61 -10.61 3.65 76.03
C HIS A 61 -11.88 4.01 75.24
N ALA A 62 -12.09 3.45 74.05
CA ALA A 62 -13.19 3.81 73.17
C ALA A 62 -14.25 2.71 72.95
N HIS A 63 -14.45 1.80 73.91
CA HIS A 63 -15.52 0.78 73.83
C HIS A 63 -16.94 1.32 74.11
N SER A 64 -17.18 2.63 73.99
CA SER A 64 -18.51 3.20 74.25
C SER A 64 -18.81 4.49 73.48
N ARG A 65 -18.88 4.43 72.14
CA ARG A 65 -19.78 5.26 71.30
C ARG A 65 -19.57 4.97 69.79
N PRO A 66 -20.63 4.73 68.99
CA PRO A 66 -20.50 4.47 67.57
C PRO A 66 -20.75 5.76 66.77
N GLN A 67 -19.73 6.60 66.59
CA GLN A 67 -19.72 7.60 65.52
C GLN A 67 -18.32 8.21 65.37
N TRP A 68 -17.56 7.70 64.41
CA TRP A 68 -16.42 8.40 63.82
C TRP A 68 -16.61 8.35 62.29
N THR A 69 -16.67 9.51 61.65
CA THR A 69 -16.72 9.67 60.20
C THR A 69 -15.33 9.42 59.60
N SER A 70 -15.25 8.73 58.44
CA SER A 70 -13.99 8.44 57.70
C SER A 70 -13.02 9.63 57.57
N SER A 71 -13.54 10.86 57.61
CA SER A 71 -12.79 12.11 57.53
C SER A 71 -11.69 12.23 58.60
N SER A 72 -11.91 11.79 59.84
CA SER A 72 -10.91 11.98 60.92
C SER A 72 -9.73 11.01 60.84
N VAL A 73 -9.94 9.82 60.26
CA VAL A 73 -8.87 8.82 60.03
C VAL A 73 -8.02 9.22 58.83
N GLN A 74 -8.65 9.75 57.78
CA GLN A 74 -8.00 10.24 56.57
C GLN A 74 -7.18 11.51 56.84
N LEU A 75 -7.69 12.39 57.70
CA LEU A 75 -6.96 13.58 58.17
C LEU A 75 -5.69 13.19 58.95
N GLY A 76 -5.80 12.20 59.84
CA GLY A 76 -4.68 11.69 60.61
C GLY A 76 -3.60 11.07 59.72
N TYR A 77 -3.99 10.35 58.66
CA TYR A 77 -3.08 9.73 57.71
C TYR A 77 -2.35 10.76 56.84
N ASN A 78 -3.08 11.77 56.33
CA ASN A 78 -2.51 12.83 55.50
C ASN A 78 -1.55 13.72 56.31
N LEU A 79 -1.91 14.09 57.55
CA LEU A 79 -1.00 14.78 58.47
C LEU A 79 0.24 13.95 58.80
N LEU A 80 0.13 12.62 58.90
CA LEU A 80 1.26 11.73 59.20
C LEU A 80 2.20 11.57 57.99
N ILE A 81 1.65 11.53 56.77
CA ILE A 81 2.41 11.55 55.51
C ILE A 81 3.14 12.88 55.36
N LEU A 82 2.49 14.00 55.67
CA LEU A 82 3.05 15.34 55.53
C LEU A 82 4.08 15.66 56.64
N MET A 83 3.86 15.16 57.86
CA MET A 83 4.87 15.13 58.92
C MET A 83 6.06 14.23 58.55
N SER A 84 5.83 13.12 57.84
CA SER A 84 6.93 12.28 57.34
C SER A 84 7.71 12.97 56.22
N PHE A 85 7.05 13.69 55.31
CA PHE A 85 7.69 14.44 54.23
C PHE A 85 8.47 15.66 54.74
N THR A 86 7.94 16.39 55.71
CA THR A 86 8.64 17.51 56.36
C THR A 86 9.85 17.04 57.19
N LEU A 87 9.77 15.85 57.80
CA LEU A 87 10.88 15.22 58.52
C LEU A 87 11.94 14.65 57.56
N ILE A 88 11.54 14.10 56.41
CA ILE A 88 12.43 13.68 55.31
C ILE A 88 13.12 14.90 54.68
N HIS A 89 12.41 16.03 54.54
CA HIS A 89 12.97 17.30 54.10
C HIS A 89 14.02 17.86 55.08
N ALA A 90 13.77 17.74 56.39
CA ALA A 90 14.73 18.16 57.42
C ALA A 90 16.00 17.31 57.47
N LEU A 91 15.92 16.03 57.07
CA LEU A 91 17.03 15.08 57.10
C LEU A 91 17.78 14.94 55.76
N CYS A 92 17.17 15.26 54.62
CA CYS A 92 17.74 15.06 53.28
C CYS A 92 17.62 16.31 52.39
N ARG A 93 18.59 17.23 52.51
CA ARG A 93 18.62 18.54 51.83
C ARG A 93 18.62 18.50 50.28
N ASN A 94 18.90 17.34 49.67
CA ASN A 94 19.01 17.18 48.20
C ASN A 94 18.04 16.13 47.61
N PHE A 95 17.12 15.55 48.38
CA PHE A 95 16.29 14.43 47.91
C PHE A 95 15.43 14.79 46.69
N LEU A 96 14.73 15.93 46.73
CA LEU A 96 13.83 16.35 45.65
C LEU A 96 14.58 16.63 44.34
N SER A 97 15.83 17.10 44.42
CA SER A 97 16.67 17.35 43.24
C SER A 97 17.04 16.08 42.46
N SER A 98 16.98 14.91 43.11
CA SER A 98 17.31 13.61 42.52
C SER A 98 16.14 12.94 41.80
N LEU A 99 14.91 13.46 41.97
CA LEU A 99 13.69 12.93 41.36
C LEU A 99 13.54 13.41 39.90
N SER A 100 12.91 12.56 39.08
CA SER A 100 12.56 12.88 37.68
C SER A 100 11.38 13.86 37.61
N ASP A 101 11.25 14.59 36.49
CA ASP A 101 10.17 15.56 36.31
C ASP A 101 8.78 14.90 36.37
N ASP A 102 8.64 13.64 35.92
CA ASP A 102 7.39 12.88 36.00
C ASP A 102 7.00 12.52 37.45
N SER A 103 7.98 12.11 38.28
CA SER A 103 7.73 11.82 39.70
C SER A 103 7.42 13.08 40.49
N LEU A 104 8.06 14.20 40.14
CA LEU A 104 7.75 15.52 40.72
C LEU A 104 6.36 16.00 40.32
N LEU A 105 5.92 15.74 39.08
CA LEU A 105 4.58 16.09 38.62
C LEU A 105 3.50 15.26 39.30
N LEU A 106 3.75 13.98 39.61
CA LEU A 106 2.83 13.14 40.38
C LEU A 106 2.64 13.67 41.82
N ILE A 107 3.73 14.04 42.50
CA ILE A 107 3.67 14.64 43.84
C ILE A 107 2.93 15.98 43.80
N LEU A 108 3.21 16.81 42.80
CA LEU A 108 2.57 18.11 42.63
C LEU A 108 1.09 17.97 42.28
N ASN A 109 0.71 16.97 41.48
CA ASN A 109 -0.67 16.68 41.13
C ASN A 109 -1.47 16.20 42.35
N GLU A 110 -0.87 15.41 43.23
CA GLU A 110 -1.49 15.01 44.49
C GLU A 110 -1.67 16.23 45.40
N ALA A 111 -0.63 17.05 45.60
CA ALA A 111 -0.70 18.25 46.45
C ALA A 111 -1.74 19.27 45.94
N VAL A 112 -1.75 19.54 44.63
CA VAL A 112 -2.74 20.45 43.99
C VAL A 112 -4.14 19.82 43.98
N GLY A 113 -4.24 18.50 43.84
CA GLY A 113 -5.50 17.76 43.94
C GLY A 113 -6.11 17.83 45.35
N GLN A 114 -5.27 17.67 46.38
CA GLN A 114 -5.70 17.82 47.78
C GLN A 114 -6.10 19.27 48.09
N LEU A 115 -5.44 20.27 47.51
CA LEU A 115 -5.87 21.67 47.60
C LEU A 115 -7.21 21.95 46.91
N ALA A 116 -7.61 21.16 45.91
CA ALA A 116 -8.91 21.30 45.25
C ALA A 116 -10.05 20.59 45.98
N VAL A 117 -9.75 19.51 46.72
CA VAL A 117 -10.76 18.64 47.35
C VAL A 117 -10.92 18.92 48.85
N SER A 118 -9.87 19.37 49.54
CA SER A 118 -9.92 19.61 50.99
C SER A 118 -10.55 20.95 51.35
N SER A 119 -11.25 20.99 52.48
CA SER A 119 -11.87 22.20 53.05
C SER A 119 -11.29 22.61 54.40
N GLU A 120 -10.25 21.90 54.86
CA GLU A 120 -9.60 22.15 56.15
C GLU A 120 -8.33 23.02 56.00
N SER A 121 -8.27 24.10 56.78
CA SER A 121 -7.15 25.06 56.77
C SER A 121 -5.79 24.41 57.10
N SER A 122 -5.77 23.41 57.99
CA SER A 122 -4.54 22.69 58.37
C SER A 122 -3.93 21.90 57.21
N VAL A 123 -4.76 21.28 56.37
CA VAL A 123 -4.34 20.51 55.20
C VAL A 123 -3.91 21.45 54.07
N GLY A 124 -4.70 22.50 53.80
CA GLY A 124 -4.31 23.51 52.81
C GLY A 124 -2.99 24.22 53.14
N ALA A 125 -2.78 24.58 54.41
CA ALA A 125 -1.53 25.18 54.88
C ALA A 125 -0.33 24.23 54.68
N ALA A 126 -0.54 22.94 54.90
CA ALA A 126 0.48 21.93 54.80
C ALA A 126 0.89 21.66 53.34
N GLU A 127 -0.08 21.59 52.43
CA GLU A 127 0.16 21.40 50.99
C GLU A 127 0.80 22.63 50.33
N VAL A 128 0.35 23.85 50.69
CA VAL A 128 1.00 25.09 50.21
C VAL A 128 2.46 25.16 50.69
N ARG A 129 2.72 24.77 51.95
CA ARG A 129 4.10 24.68 52.47
C ARG A 129 4.91 23.62 51.75
N LEU A 130 4.33 22.47 51.43
CA LEU A 130 5.01 21.42 50.67
C LEU A 130 5.44 21.93 49.28
N ILE A 131 4.55 22.62 48.57
CA ILE A 131 4.86 23.21 47.25
C ILE A 131 5.94 24.30 47.36
N LEU A 132 5.91 25.13 48.41
CA LEU A 132 6.96 26.13 48.66
C LEU A 132 8.32 25.51 49.01
N LEU A 133 8.33 24.42 49.78
CA LEU A 133 9.56 23.67 50.07
C LEU A 133 10.11 23.01 48.81
N MET A 134 9.25 22.50 47.93
CA MET A 134 9.65 22.04 46.61
C MET A 134 10.21 23.20 45.75
N ALA A 135 9.65 24.40 45.85
CA ALA A 135 10.13 25.58 45.14
C ALA A 135 11.53 26.02 45.60
N ASP A 136 11.82 25.93 46.91
CA ASP A 136 13.13 26.28 47.46
C ASP A 136 14.24 25.31 47.00
N GLN A 137 13.94 24.01 46.92
CA GLN A 137 14.91 23.00 46.50
C GLN A 137 15.07 22.86 44.98
N LEU A 138 13.98 23.02 44.20
CA LEU A 138 13.98 22.79 42.75
C LEU A 138 14.10 24.07 41.92
N GLN A 139 13.89 25.24 42.53
CA GLN A 139 14.02 26.59 41.96
C GLN A 139 13.52 26.71 40.51
N LEU A 140 14.42 26.57 39.53
CA LEU A 140 14.16 26.72 38.09
C LEU A 140 13.41 25.53 37.46
N ARG A 141 13.41 24.34 38.08
CA ARG A 141 12.75 23.13 37.55
C ARG A 141 11.26 23.04 37.93
N LEU A 142 10.86 23.60 39.07
CA LEU A 142 9.47 23.55 39.54
C LEU A 142 8.56 24.49 38.75
N GLN A 143 9.10 25.62 38.34
CA GLN A 143 8.44 26.72 37.62
C GLN A 143 7.62 26.26 36.39
N PRO A 144 8.21 25.57 35.39
CA PRO A 144 7.46 25.07 34.24
C PRO A 144 6.43 23.98 34.60
N LEU A 145 6.66 23.22 35.67
CA LEU A 145 5.73 22.17 36.13
C LEU A 145 4.47 22.76 36.78
N LEU A 146 4.60 23.86 37.53
CA LEU A 146 3.46 24.59 38.10
C LEU A 146 2.55 25.18 37.01
N LEU A 147 3.12 25.64 35.89
CA LEU A 147 2.35 26.19 34.76
C LEU A 147 1.53 25.13 33.99
N SER A 148 1.79 23.83 34.21
CA SER A 148 0.96 22.75 33.66
C SER A 148 -0.44 22.73 34.27
N PHE A 149 -0.60 23.26 35.49
CA PHE A 149 -1.86 23.32 36.22
C PHE A 149 -2.61 24.63 35.93
N LYS A 150 -3.46 24.60 34.90
CA LYS A 150 -4.30 25.74 34.52
C LYS A 150 -5.31 26.07 35.62
N GLY A 151 -5.21 27.26 36.21
CA GLY A 151 -6.18 27.76 37.19
C GLY A 151 -5.73 27.67 38.65
N LEU A 152 -4.50 27.20 38.91
CA LEU A 152 -3.91 27.16 40.25
C LEU A 152 -3.94 28.54 40.94
N ASP A 153 -3.62 29.61 40.21
CA ASP A 153 -3.69 30.99 40.72
C ASP A 153 -5.08 31.36 41.24
N HIS A 154 -6.13 30.93 40.54
CA HIS A 154 -7.51 31.24 40.91
C HIS A 154 -8.00 30.39 42.09
N LEU A 155 -7.54 29.14 42.18
CA LEU A 155 -7.84 28.25 43.30
C LEU A 155 -7.20 28.78 44.60
N LEU A 156 -5.92 29.17 44.52
CA LEU A 156 -5.19 29.73 45.66
C LEU A 156 -5.79 31.07 46.13
N ASP A 157 -6.14 31.96 45.21
CA ASP A 157 -6.63 33.30 45.54
C ASP A 157 -8.10 33.33 45.99
N LYS A 158 -8.95 32.41 45.51
CA LYS A 158 -10.39 32.37 45.84
C LYS A 158 -10.74 31.47 47.02
N ASP A 159 -10.17 30.26 47.07
CA ASP A 159 -10.64 29.22 47.98
C ASP A 159 -9.86 29.21 49.31
N TRP A 160 -8.64 29.76 49.32
CA TRP A 160 -7.72 29.64 50.46
C TRP A 160 -7.30 30.97 51.12
N ARG A 161 -7.66 32.12 50.56
CA ARG A 161 -7.41 33.43 51.21
C ARG A 161 -8.20 33.58 52.52
N GLY A 162 -7.53 34.03 53.58
CA GLY A 162 -8.14 34.32 54.88
C GLY A 162 -8.23 33.13 55.83
N GLN A 163 -7.60 31.99 55.50
CA GLN A 163 -7.60 30.76 56.30
C GLN A 163 -6.42 30.66 57.29
N GLY A 164 -5.59 31.71 57.43
CA GLY A 164 -4.56 31.81 58.49
C GLY A 164 -3.11 31.48 58.08
N PHE A 165 -2.83 31.26 56.79
CA PHE A 165 -1.49 31.00 56.24
C PHE A 165 -1.17 31.88 55.00
N ASP A 166 -1.76 33.07 54.95
CA ASP A 166 -1.74 33.97 53.78
C ASP A 166 -0.31 34.39 53.33
N GLN A 167 0.68 34.40 54.24
CA GLN A 167 2.06 34.71 53.90
C GLN A 167 2.71 33.67 52.98
N ASP A 168 2.43 32.39 53.24
CA ASP A 168 2.91 31.27 52.43
C ASP A 168 2.15 31.27 51.08
N LEU A 169 0.84 31.53 51.12
CA LEU A 169 0.00 31.66 49.94
C LEU A 169 0.46 32.78 48.99
N ASP A 170 0.76 33.98 49.52
CA ASP A 170 1.24 35.13 48.75
C ASP A 170 2.64 34.91 48.16
N GLN A 171 3.48 34.05 48.77
CA GLN A 171 4.76 33.65 48.18
C GLN A 171 4.56 32.75 46.97
N LEU A 172 3.66 31.77 47.08
CA LEU A 172 3.36 30.86 45.97
C LEU A 172 2.72 31.59 44.79
N ILE A 173 1.76 32.48 45.04
CA ILE A 173 1.11 33.29 44.01
C ILE A 173 2.13 34.17 43.26
N ARG A 174 3.09 34.78 43.98
CA ARG A 174 4.16 35.57 43.34
C ARG A 174 5.04 34.75 42.41
N LEU A 175 5.37 33.51 42.78
CA LEU A 175 6.17 32.62 41.96
C LEU A 175 5.45 32.29 40.65
N VAL A 176 4.16 31.91 40.70
CA VAL A 176 3.39 31.55 39.50
C VAL A 176 3.14 32.75 38.57
N GLN A 177 2.88 33.93 39.12
CA GLN A 177 2.62 35.14 38.32
C GLN A 177 3.87 35.72 37.62
N SER A 178 5.06 35.56 38.22
CA SER A 178 6.31 36.12 37.67
C SER A 178 6.71 35.51 36.33
N GLU A 179 6.43 34.22 36.13
CA GLU A 179 6.80 33.47 34.92
C GLU A 179 5.75 33.54 33.80
N ARG A 180 4.46 33.71 34.16
CA ARG A 180 3.41 33.96 33.18
C ARG A 180 3.71 35.20 32.34
N ASN A 181 4.30 36.23 32.95
CA ASN A 181 4.66 37.48 32.28
C ASN A 181 5.91 37.37 31.38
N SER A 182 6.84 36.44 31.64
CA SER A 182 8.00 36.18 30.77
C SER A 182 7.63 35.36 29.54
N ASN A 183 6.77 34.34 29.70
CA ASN A 183 6.28 33.49 28.60
C ASN A 183 5.35 34.22 27.62
N ILE A 184 4.52 35.17 28.09
CA ILE A 184 3.67 35.99 27.20
C ILE A 184 4.51 36.86 26.25
N ARG A 185 5.66 37.38 26.72
CA ARG A 185 6.55 38.21 25.91
C ARG A 185 7.32 37.40 24.86
N GLY A 186 7.67 36.15 25.14
CA GLY A 186 8.26 35.21 24.17
C GLY A 186 7.26 34.74 23.10
N ASN A 187 6.03 34.41 23.51
CA ASN A 187 5.00 33.88 22.61
C ASN A 187 4.48 34.91 21.59
N LEU A 188 4.35 36.20 21.95
CA LEU A 188 3.91 37.23 20.99
C LEU A 188 4.90 37.44 19.83
N SER A 189 6.20 37.34 20.09
CA SER A 189 7.23 37.49 19.05
C SER A 189 7.25 36.30 18.10
N GLN A 190 7.12 35.09 18.64
CA GLN A 190 7.09 33.85 17.88
C GLN A 190 5.82 33.72 17.01
N ASP A 191 4.64 34.03 17.56
CA ASP A 191 3.36 34.00 16.83
C ASP A 191 3.36 35.01 15.65
N SER A 192 4.00 36.17 15.80
CA SER A 192 4.14 37.14 14.70
C SER A 192 5.03 36.64 13.54
N SER A 193 6.06 35.84 13.85
CA SER A 193 6.97 35.25 12.88
C SER A 193 6.31 34.07 12.15
N GLU A 194 5.61 33.21 12.90
CA GLU A 194 4.86 32.07 12.37
C GLU A 194 3.72 32.52 11.44
N ARG A 195 3.02 33.61 11.77
CA ARG A 195 1.99 34.21 10.90
C ARG A 195 2.57 34.74 9.58
N LYS A 196 3.73 35.41 9.63
CA LYS A 196 4.43 35.90 8.42
C LYS A 196 4.91 34.75 7.54
N HIS A 197 5.47 33.70 8.15
CA HIS A 197 5.89 32.50 7.44
C HIS A 197 4.68 31.80 6.79
N THR A 198 3.58 31.65 7.52
CA THR A 198 2.34 31.04 7.00
C THR A 198 1.77 31.85 5.83
N ALA A 199 1.72 33.18 5.93
CA ALA A 199 1.27 34.05 4.84
C ALA A 199 2.18 33.92 3.61
N ALA A 200 3.51 33.86 3.79
CA ALA A 200 4.45 33.64 2.71
C ALA A 200 4.24 32.27 2.04
N CYS A 201 4.00 31.21 2.80
CA CYS A 201 3.70 29.88 2.27
C CYS A 201 2.41 29.89 1.43
N VAL A 202 1.36 30.60 1.86
CA VAL A 202 0.10 30.71 1.10
C VAL A 202 0.32 31.44 -0.22
N ILE A 203 1.03 32.57 -0.21
CA ILE A 203 1.34 33.33 -1.44
C ILE A 203 2.18 32.48 -2.39
N GLN A 204 3.20 31.81 -1.87
CA GLN A 204 4.06 30.95 -2.67
C GLN A 204 3.31 29.73 -3.23
N ALA A 205 2.42 29.12 -2.46
CA ALA A 205 1.57 28.02 -2.92
C ALA A 205 0.64 28.51 -4.04
N ALA A 206 -0.04 29.64 -3.86
CA ALA A 206 -0.91 30.24 -4.86
C ALA A 206 -0.16 30.54 -6.17
N TRP A 207 1.05 31.10 -6.08
CA TRP A 207 1.91 31.37 -7.23
C TRP A 207 2.35 30.08 -7.95
N ARG A 208 2.84 29.08 -7.20
CA ARG A 208 3.24 27.78 -7.77
C ARG A 208 2.07 27.09 -8.47
N SER A 209 0.87 27.16 -7.89
CA SER A 209 -0.33 26.61 -8.52
C SER A 209 -0.75 27.39 -9.77
N TYR A 210 -0.69 28.73 -9.74
CA TYR A 210 -0.97 29.56 -10.93
C TYR A 210 -0.01 29.24 -12.08
N TRP A 211 1.29 29.19 -11.80
CA TRP A 211 2.32 28.89 -12.78
C TRP A 211 2.12 27.50 -13.40
N THR A 212 1.84 26.50 -12.57
CA THR A 212 1.55 25.12 -13.02
C THR A 212 0.30 25.07 -13.89
N ARG A 213 -0.80 25.71 -13.48
CA ARG A 213 -2.03 25.78 -14.28
C ARG A 213 -1.80 26.44 -15.63
N ARG A 214 -1.03 27.53 -15.68
CA ARG A 214 -0.69 28.23 -16.92
C ARG A 214 0.14 27.35 -17.86
N ARG A 215 1.11 26.60 -17.33
CA ARG A 215 1.92 25.63 -18.09
C ARG A 215 1.07 24.47 -18.61
N VAL A 216 0.18 23.91 -17.81
CA VAL A 216 -0.71 22.82 -18.24
C VAL A 216 -1.67 23.30 -19.34
N LYS A 217 -2.21 24.52 -19.22
CA LYS A 217 -3.08 25.12 -20.24
C LYS A 217 -2.36 25.41 -21.55
N SER A 218 -1.07 25.77 -21.52
CA SER A 218 -0.29 25.92 -22.77
C SER A 218 0.03 24.58 -23.41
N LEU A 219 0.36 23.55 -22.61
CA LEU A 219 0.60 22.19 -23.09
C LEU A 219 -0.62 21.57 -23.76
N SER A 220 -1.81 21.72 -23.18
CA SER A 220 -3.04 21.17 -23.77
C SER A 220 -3.29 21.71 -25.18
N ARG A 221 -3.02 23.01 -25.42
CA ARG A 221 -3.11 23.63 -26.75
C ARG A 221 -2.13 23.01 -27.75
N VAL A 222 -0.89 22.74 -27.34
CA VAL A 222 0.13 22.09 -28.19
C VAL A 222 -0.26 20.65 -28.50
N VAL A 223 -0.74 19.90 -27.49
CA VAL A 223 -1.21 18.52 -27.68
C VAL A 223 -2.41 18.47 -28.63
N SER A 224 -3.39 19.36 -28.49
CA SER A 224 -4.52 19.44 -29.42
C SER A 224 -4.08 19.77 -30.85
N LEU A 225 -3.08 20.66 -31.03
CA LEU A 225 -2.53 20.96 -32.35
C LEU A 225 -1.83 19.74 -32.96
N LEU A 226 -1.01 19.03 -32.19
CA LEU A 226 -0.33 17.81 -32.62
C LEU A 226 -1.33 16.72 -32.99
N GLN A 227 -2.35 16.49 -32.16
CA GLN A 227 -3.42 15.53 -32.44
C GLN A 227 -4.18 15.89 -33.71
N ARG A 228 -4.49 17.17 -33.93
CA ARG A 228 -5.16 17.64 -35.16
C ARG A 228 -4.29 17.42 -36.39
N LYS A 229 -3.01 17.77 -36.33
CA LYS A 229 -2.04 17.54 -37.42
C LYS A 229 -1.88 16.05 -37.72
N TYR A 230 -1.78 15.21 -36.68
CA TYR A 230 -1.68 13.76 -36.85
C TYR A 230 -2.93 13.17 -37.51
N ARG A 231 -4.13 13.54 -37.04
CA ARG A 231 -5.40 13.11 -37.63
C ARG A 231 -5.54 13.57 -39.09
N ALA A 232 -5.15 14.81 -39.40
CA ALA A 232 -5.16 15.31 -40.77
C ALA A 232 -4.18 14.54 -41.68
N ARG A 233 -2.96 14.29 -41.20
CA ARG A 233 -1.96 13.48 -41.92
C ARG A 233 -2.42 12.05 -42.16
N ARG A 234 -3.08 11.44 -41.16
CA ARG A 234 -3.68 10.10 -41.30
C ARG A 234 -4.76 10.06 -42.38
N ARG A 235 -5.70 11.00 -42.35
CA ARG A 235 -6.74 11.12 -43.39
C ARG A 235 -6.15 11.32 -44.77
N GLN A 236 -5.13 12.18 -44.91
CA GLN A 236 -4.47 12.41 -46.19
C GLN A 236 -3.78 11.14 -46.72
N GLN A 237 -3.13 10.37 -45.84
CA GLN A 237 -2.53 9.08 -46.22
C GLN A 237 -3.57 8.04 -46.63
N GLU A 238 -4.71 8.00 -45.95
CA GLU A 238 -5.83 7.12 -46.29
C GLU A 238 -6.40 7.49 -47.66
N GLN A 239 -6.70 8.78 -47.89
CA GLN A 239 -7.16 9.29 -49.18
C GLN A 239 -6.16 9.03 -50.32
N GLN A 240 -4.86 9.19 -50.07
CA GLN A 240 -3.83 8.87 -51.07
C GLN A 240 -3.82 7.37 -51.41
N LYS A 241 -3.94 6.50 -50.41
CA LYS A 241 -4.02 5.05 -50.63
C LYS A 241 -5.28 4.65 -51.38
N GLU A 242 -6.42 5.25 -51.04
CA GLU A 242 -7.68 5.02 -51.73
C GLU A 242 -7.59 5.50 -53.18
N ALA A 243 -7.07 6.70 -53.42
CA ALA A 243 -6.85 7.22 -54.77
C ALA A 243 -5.93 6.30 -55.59
N GLN A 244 -4.84 5.80 -55.00
CA GLN A 244 -3.95 4.83 -55.66
C GLN A 244 -4.68 3.53 -56.01
N ARG A 245 -5.47 2.98 -55.08
CA ARG A 245 -6.27 1.77 -55.36
C ARG A 245 -7.27 2.00 -56.48
N CYS A 246 -8.01 3.11 -56.45
CA CYS A 246 -8.94 3.46 -57.51
C CYS A 246 -8.23 3.62 -58.86
N GLU A 247 -7.04 4.22 -58.89
CA GLU A 247 -6.25 4.39 -60.11
C GLU A 247 -5.73 3.03 -60.64
N GLU A 248 -5.25 2.16 -59.76
CA GLU A 248 -4.82 0.79 -60.11
C GLU A 248 -5.99 -0.05 -60.64
N GLU A 249 -7.16 0.04 -60.02
CA GLU A 249 -8.38 -0.63 -60.49
C GLU A 249 -8.81 -0.12 -61.86
N LEU A 250 -8.81 1.19 -62.09
CA LEU A 250 -9.06 1.80 -63.40
C LEU A 250 -8.04 1.33 -64.44
N LYS A 251 -6.75 1.34 -64.09
CA LYS A 251 -5.68 0.82 -64.97
C LYS A 251 -5.93 -0.64 -65.30
N TYR A 252 -6.25 -1.49 -64.32
CA TYR A 252 -6.55 -2.90 -64.54
C TYR A 252 -7.78 -3.07 -65.46
N GLN A 253 -8.86 -2.35 -65.18
CA GLN A 253 -10.09 -2.41 -65.97
C GLN A 253 -9.87 -1.93 -67.40
N VAL A 254 -9.12 -0.85 -67.61
CA VAL A 254 -8.89 -0.28 -68.94
C VAL A 254 -7.80 -1.07 -69.67
N THR A 255 -6.58 -1.13 -69.15
CA THR A 255 -5.45 -1.73 -69.88
C THR A 255 -5.58 -3.23 -70.05
N ILE A 256 -5.83 -3.98 -68.97
CA ILE A 256 -5.84 -5.45 -69.05
C ILE A 256 -7.11 -5.95 -69.73
N CYS A 257 -8.29 -5.38 -69.46
CA CYS A 257 -9.50 -5.84 -70.15
C CYS A 257 -9.49 -5.46 -71.63
N LEU A 258 -9.00 -4.27 -72.02
CA LEU A 258 -8.89 -3.92 -73.43
C LEU A 258 -7.86 -4.80 -74.15
N GLN A 259 -6.70 -5.04 -73.55
CA GLN A 259 -5.70 -5.97 -74.12
C GLN A 259 -6.27 -7.38 -74.30
N ARG A 260 -7.00 -7.91 -73.30
CA ARG A 260 -7.67 -9.21 -73.42
C ARG A 260 -8.76 -9.22 -74.49
N LYS A 261 -9.54 -8.13 -74.63
CA LYS A 261 -10.55 -7.98 -75.68
C LYS A 261 -9.90 -7.93 -77.06
N GLN A 262 -8.83 -7.16 -77.23
CA GLN A 262 -8.06 -7.06 -78.46
C GLN A 262 -7.43 -8.40 -78.84
N ALA A 263 -6.80 -9.09 -77.89
CA ALA A 263 -6.21 -10.41 -78.12
C ALA A 263 -7.26 -11.46 -78.55
N ARG A 264 -8.45 -11.44 -77.96
CA ARG A 264 -9.57 -12.30 -78.39
C ARG A 264 -10.05 -11.98 -79.81
N ARG A 265 -10.17 -10.69 -80.15
CA ARG A 265 -10.54 -10.27 -81.51
C ARG A 265 -9.49 -10.73 -82.54
N ALA A 266 -8.21 -10.45 -82.27
CA ALA A 266 -7.10 -10.86 -83.13
C ALA A 266 -7.04 -12.39 -83.30
N PHE A 267 -7.33 -13.16 -82.25
CA PHE A 267 -7.42 -14.62 -82.33
C PHE A 267 -8.57 -15.08 -83.25
N HIS A 268 -9.78 -14.55 -83.05
CA HIS A 268 -10.93 -14.90 -83.90
C HIS A 268 -10.74 -14.44 -85.35
N GLU A 269 -10.11 -13.31 -85.59
CA GLU A 269 -9.76 -12.82 -86.93
C GLU A 269 -8.81 -13.77 -87.64
N LYS A 270 -7.73 -14.22 -86.97
CA LYS A 270 -6.82 -15.23 -87.51
C LYS A 270 -7.52 -16.57 -87.76
N GLN A 271 -8.38 -17.01 -86.84
CA GLN A 271 -9.15 -18.24 -87.01
C GLN A 271 -10.08 -18.16 -88.23
N LYS A 272 -10.76 -17.02 -88.42
CA LYS A 272 -11.61 -16.77 -89.60
C LYS A 272 -10.79 -16.81 -90.89
N GLN A 273 -9.63 -16.14 -90.92
CA GLN A 273 -8.73 -16.14 -92.08
C GLN A 273 -8.27 -17.56 -92.44
N LEU A 274 -7.89 -18.37 -91.44
CA LEU A 274 -7.49 -19.76 -91.66
C LEU A 274 -8.64 -20.61 -92.21
N LEU A 275 -9.85 -20.45 -91.69
CA LEU A 275 -11.04 -21.16 -92.17
C LEU A 275 -11.43 -20.75 -93.61
N GLN A 276 -11.18 -19.50 -94.00
CA GLN A 276 -11.42 -19.03 -95.38
C GLN A 276 -10.45 -19.63 -96.40
N LEU A 277 -9.23 -20.00 -95.97
CA LEU A 277 -8.20 -20.59 -96.84
C LEU A 277 -8.29 -22.12 -96.92
N LEU A 278 -9.00 -22.77 -95.99
CA LEU A 278 -9.08 -24.22 -95.93
C LEU A 278 -10.09 -24.80 -96.94
N PRO A 279 -9.81 -25.93 -97.58
CA PRO A 279 -10.79 -26.66 -98.38
C PRO A 279 -11.99 -27.12 -97.51
N PRO A 280 -13.25 -27.02 -98.00
CA PRO A 280 -14.45 -27.36 -97.22
C PRO A 280 -14.43 -28.76 -96.61
N ALA A 281 -13.88 -29.74 -97.34
CA ALA A 281 -13.77 -31.12 -96.88
C ALA A 281 -12.86 -31.30 -95.65
N GLN A 282 -11.92 -30.38 -95.42
CA GLN A 282 -10.96 -30.46 -94.31
C GLN A 282 -11.36 -29.62 -93.09
N VAL A 283 -12.34 -28.72 -93.24
CA VAL A 283 -12.80 -27.82 -92.17
C VAL A 283 -13.25 -28.60 -90.93
N GLN A 284 -14.03 -29.67 -91.11
CA GLN A 284 -14.54 -30.47 -89.99
C GLN A 284 -13.44 -31.20 -89.22
N SER A 285 -12.41 -31.70 -89.93
CA SER A 285 -11.25 -32.36 -89.31
C SER A 285 -10.39 -31.36 -88.53
N TYR A 286 -10.24 -30.14 -89.05
CA TYR A 286 -9.54 -29.08 -88.34
C TYR A 286 -10.28 -28.63 -87.07
N LEU A 287 -11.61 -28.45 -87.14
CA LEU A 287 -12.41 -28.05 -85.98
C LEU A 287 -12.40 -29.12 -84.88
N SER A 288 -12.54 -30.41 -85.22
CA SER A 288 -12.48 -31.49 -84.23
C SER A 288 -11.10 -31.61 -83.57
N GLU A 289 -10.02 -31.36 -84.31
CA GLU A 289 -8.66 -31.28 -83.77
C GLU A 289 -8.48 -30.08 -82.83
N CYS A 290 -9.09 -28.93 -83.14
CA CYS A 290 -9.12 -27.75 -82.26
C CYS A 290 -9.90 -28.02 -80.97
N GLU A 291 -11.07 -28.66 -81.06
CA GLU A 291 -11.87 -29.09 -79.91
C GLU A 291 -11.09 -30.07 -79.03
N ARG A 292 -10.42 -31.05 -79.63
CA ARG A 292 -9.57 -32.01 -78.91
C ARG A 292 -8.44 -31.31 -78.16
N ARG A 293 -7.72 -30.37 -78.80
CA ARG A 293 -6.66 -29.58 -78.16
C ARG A 293 -7.19 -28.69 -77.03
N ALA A 294 -8.34 -28.05 -77.24
CA ALA A 294 -9.01 -27.25 -76.22
C ALA A 294 -9.43 -28.11 -75.03
N ALA A 295 -10.02 -29.28 -75.27
CA ALA A 295 -10.39 -30.24 -74.23
C ALA A 295 -9.18 -30.68 -73.41
N VAL A 296 -8.05 -31.02 -74.05
CA VAL A 296 -6.81 -31.38 -73.35
C VAL A 296 -6.28 -30.22 -72.51
N MET A 297 -6.32 -28.98 -73.03
CA MET A 297 -5.89 -27.79 -72.29
C MET A 297 -6.78 -27.55 -71.06
N ILE A 298 -8.11 -27.58 -71.22
CA ILE A 298 -9.08 -27.41 -70.14
C ILE A 298 -8.89 -28.49 -69.08
N GLN A 299 -8.78 -29.76 -69.50
CA GLN A 299 -8.54 -30.88 -68.60
C GLN A 299 -7.21 -30.76 -67.85
N ARG A 300 -6.13 -30.32 -68.51
CA ARG A 300 -4.83 -30.07 -67.86
C ARG A 300 -4.95 -28.98 -66.80
N ILE A 301 -5.59 -27.85 -67.11
CA ILE A 301 -5.80 -26.74 -66.18
C ILE A 301 -6.67 -27.21 -65.00
N TRP A 302 -7.75 -27.95 -65.28
CA TRP A 302 -8.64 -28.49 -64.26
C TRP A 302 -7.95 -29.49 -63.33
N ARG A 303 -7.15 -30.42 -63.87
CA ARG A 303 -6.33 -31.33 -63.06
C ARG A 303 -5.40 -30.54 -62.14
N GLY A 304 -4.74 -29.50 -62.66
CA GLY A 304 -3.90 -28.61 -61.84
C GLY A 304 -4.68 -27.79 -60.80
N TYR A 305 -5.89 -27.31 -61.13
CA TYR A 305 -6.76 -26.62 -60.19
C TYR A 305 -7.23 -27.56 -59.08
N ARG A 306 -7.65 -28.79 -59.41
CA ARG A 306 -8.07 -29.82 -58.47
C ARG A 306 -6.95 -30.16 -57.49
N GLU A 307 -5.71 -30.32 -57.98
CA GLU A 307 -4.56 -30.60 -57.12
C GLU A 307 -4.23 -29.43 -56.19
N ARG A 308 -4.30 -28.20 -56.71
CA ARG A 308 -4.16 -26.99 -55.89
C ARG A 308 -5.28 -26.82 -54.87
N GLN A 309 -6.51 -27.19 -55.21
CA GLN A 309 -7.63 -27.17 -54.28
C GLN A 309 -7.47 -28.25 -53.19
N ARG A 310 -7.02 -29.45 -53.54
CA ARG A 310 -6.64 -30.48 -52.56
C ARG A 310 -5.54 -29.99 -51.63
N TYR A 311 -4.51 -29.35 -52.18
CA TYR A 311 -3.45 -28.74 -51.37
C TYR A 311 -3.99 -27.62 -50.47
N ASN A 312 -4.90 -26.77 -50.97
CA ASN A 312 -5.49 -25.67 -50.20
C ASN A 312 -6.45 -26.14 -49.10
N ASN A 313 -7.22 -27.20 -49.34
CA ASN A 313 -8.23 -27.73 -48.42
C ASN A 313 -7.66 -28.77 -47.43
N SER A 314 -6.41 -29.20 -47.59
CA SER A 314 -5.82 -30.27 -46.77
C SER A 314 -4.86 -29.78 -45.70
N THR A 315 -4.70 -30.65 -44.69
CA THR A 315 -3.66 -30.65 -43.65
C THR A 315 -2.23 -30.57 -44.18
N VAL A 316 -2.01 -30.82 -45.48
CA VAL A 316 -0.70 -30.74 -46.13
C VAL A 316 -0.20 -29.29 -46.20
N ARG A 317 -1.08 -28.30 -46.46
CA ARG A 317 -0.67 -26.89 -46.49
C ARG A 317 -0.33 -26.35 -45.11
N THR A 318 -1.03 -26.79 -44.08
CA THR A 318 -0.70 -26.44 -42.69
C THR A 318 0.59 -27.14 -42.26
N SER A 319 0.78 -28.42 -42.57
CA SER A 319 2.03 -29.16 -42.30
C SER A 319 3.24 -28.50 -42.98
N LEU A 320 3.14 -28.17 -44.27
CA LEU A 320 4.25 -27.56 -45.01
C LEU A 320 4.53 -26.11 -44.57
N ARG A 321 3.52 -25.39 -44.08
CA ARG A 321 3.71 -24.10 -43.40
C ARG A 321 4.42 -24.28 -42.06
N GLN A 322 4.06 -25.29 -41.29
CA GLN A 322 4.73 -25.62 -40.02
C GLN A 322 6.17 -26.03 -40.26
N GLU A 323 6.46 -26.86 -41.27
CA GLU A 323 7.82 -27.24 -41.67
C GLU A 323 8.63 -26.01 -42.13
N ARG A 324 8.07 -25.16 -42.99
CA ARG A 324 8.75 -23.91 -43.40
C ARG A 324 9.01 -22.98 -42.22
N ALA A 325 8.04 -22.83 -41.33
CA ALA A 325 8.21 -22.05 -40.10
C ALA A 325 9.28 -22.67 -39.20
N ALA A 326 9.30 -24.00 -39.05
CA ALA A 326 10.31 -24.73 -38.30
C ALA A 326 11.70 -24.51 -38.91
N VAL A 327 11.86 -24.58 -40.23
CA VAL A 327 13.14 -24.30 -40.91
C VAL A 327 13.57 -22.84 -40.71
N VAL A 328 12.64 -21.88 -40.78
CA VAL A 328 12.95 -20.46 -40.51
C VAL A 328 13.39 -20.26 -39.06
N LEU A 329 12.69 -20.87 -38.10
CA LEU A 329 13.05 -20.82 -36.69
C LEU A 329 14.39 -21.51 -36.43
N GLN A 330 14.61 -22.70 -37.00
CA GLN A 330 15.88 -23.43 -36.92
C GLN A 330 17.02 -22.59 -37.48
N ARG A 331 16.86 -21.97 -38.66
CA ARG A 331 17.85 -21.05 -39.23
C ARG A 331 18.09 -19.83 -38.35
N ALA A 332 17.03 -19.24 -37.81
CA ALA A 332 17.14 -18.10 -36.90
C ALA A 332 17.88 -18.47 -35.62
N VAL A 333 17.59 -19.64 -35.04
CA VAL A 333 18.27 -20.18 -33.86
C VAL A 333 19.72 -20.52 -34.18
N CYS A 334 20.01 -21.19 -35.30
CA CYS A 334 21.39 -21.45 -35.73
C CYS A 334 22.17 -20.14 -35.91
N ASN A 335 21.59 -19.13 -36.56
CA ASN A 335 22.19 -17.81 -36.71
C ASN A 335 22.38 -17.10 -35.37
N PHE A 336 21.41 -17.19 -34.47
CA PHE A 336 21.51 -16.64 -33.11
C PHE A 336 22.61 -17.33 -32.32
N LEU A 337 22.69 -18.66 -32.36
CA LEU A 337 23.72 -19.45 -31.70
C LEU A 337 25.09 -19.16 -32.31
N GLN A 338 25.19 -19.00 -33.63
CA GLN A 338 26.42 -18.60 -34.31
C GLN A 338 26.83 -17.18 -33.90
N ARG A 339 25.90 -16.22 -33.89
CA ARG A 339 26.15 -14.86 -33.38
C ARG A 339 26.56 -14.88 -31.92
N ARG A 340 25.98 -15.74 -31.09
CA ARG A 340 26.34 -15.90 -29.68
C ARG A 340 27.70 -16.58 -29.51
N ARG A 341 28.07 -17.55 -30.36
CA ARG A 341 29.41 -18.15 -30.41
C ARG A 341 30.44 -17.15 -30.87
N VAL A 342 30.14 -16.35 -31.90
CA VAL A 342 31.00 -15.26 -32.35
C VAL A 342 31.11 -14.21 -31.26
N ALA A 343 30.00 -13.75 -30.65
CA ALA A 343 30.01 -12.79 -29.56
C ALA A 343 30.77 -13.30 -28.33
N LYS A 344 30.59 -14.57 -27.95
CA LYS A 344 31.40 -15.25 -26.92
C LYS A 344 32.86 -15.39 -27.34
N SER A 345 33.14 -15.66 -28.62
CA SER A 345 34.50 -15.74 -29.15
C SER A 345 35.15 -14.36 -29.15
N THR A 346 34.46 -13.28 -29.55
CA THR A 346 34.93 -11.89 -29.42
C THR A 346 34.99 -11.44 -27.98
N ALA A 347 34.09 -11.83 -27.09
CA ALA A 347 34.12 -11.47 -25.67
C ALA A 347 35.23 -12.25 -24.93
N ASN A 348 35.38 -13.54 -25.21
CA ASN A 348 36.54 -14.33 -24.77
C ASN A 348 37.81 -13.76 -25.42
N ASN A 349 37.78 -13.34 -26.68
CA ASN A 349 38.90 -12.67 -27.31
C ASN A 349 39.12 -11.28 -26.71
N HIS A 350 38.14 -10.55 -26.20
CA HIS A 350 38.39 -9.27 -25.50
C HIS A 350 38.82 -9.48 -24.04
N LEU A 351 38.53 -10.65 -23.45
CA LEU A 351 39.02 -11.07 -22.13
C LEU A 351 40.39 -11.79 -22.21
N TRP A 352 40.74 -12.36 -23.35
CA TRP A 352 41.96 -13.19 -23.54
C TRP A 352 42.92 -12.67 -24.62
N ILE A 353 42.50 -11.83 -25.58
CA ILE A 353 43.41 -11.11 -26.49
C ILE A 353 44.04 -9.99 -25.69
N ARG A 354 45.17 -10.39 -25.09
CA ARG A 354 46.32 -9.54 -24.80
C ARG A 354 46.10 -8.54 -23.66
N HIS A 355 45.76 -9.06 -22.49
CA HIS A 355 46.45 -8.53 -21.31
C HIS A 355 47.95 -8.71 -21.57
N LYS A 356 48.67 -7.61 -21.86
CA LYS A 356 50.13 -7.63 -21.93
C LYS A 356 50.64 -8.21 -20.60
N GLY A 357 51.16 -9.43 -20.62
CA GLY A 357 51.73 -10.11 -19.44
C GLY A 357 51.11 -11.45 -19.02
N LEU A 358 49.97 -11.88 -19.59
CA LEU A 358 49.39 -13.19 -19.26
C LEU A 358 49.84 -14.28 -20.24
N THR A 359 51.16 -14.52 -20.28
CA THR A 359 51.82 -15.62 -20.99
C THR A 359 51.45 -16.96 -20.34
N ASP A 360 51.61 -18.09 -21.05
CA ASP A 360 51.33 -19.42 -20.46
C ASP A 360 52.17 -19.71 -19.22
N SER A 361 53.38 -19.14 -19.12
CA SER A 361 54.21 -19.17 -17.90
C SER A 361 53.54 -18.44 -16.73
N ARG A 362 53.01 -17.23 -16.95
CA ARG A 362 52.31 -16.45 -15.92
C ARG A 362 51.00 -17.11 -15.48
N ARG A 363 50.31 -17.81 -16.40
CA ARG A 363 49.14 -18.64 -16.05
C ARG A 363 49.53 -19.79 -15.13
N ALA A 364 50.65 -20.46 -15.40
CA ALA A 364 51.15 -21.54 -14.54
C ALA A 364 51.58 -21.01 -13.16
N GLU A 365 52.23 -19.84 -13.11
CA GLU A 365 52.58 -19.16 -11.84
C GLU A 365 51.35 -18.78 -11.04
N LEU A 366 50.36 -18.10 -11.65
CA LEU A 366 49.12 -17.72 -10.95
C LEU A 366 48.31 -18.94 -10.49
N LYS A 367 48.30 -20.01 -11.30
CA LYS A 367 47.70 -21.27 -10.88
C LYS A 367 48.42 -21.85 -9.67
N LYS A 368 49.75 -21.81 -9.67
CA LYS A 368 50.56 -22.24 -8.54
C LYS A 368 50.30 -21.38 -7.29
N GLU A 369 50.21 -20.06 -7.44
CA GLU A 369 49.86 -19.13 -6.35
C GLU A 369 48.47 -19.41 -5.76
N VAL A 370 47.48 -19.72 -6.62
CA VAL A 370 46.13 -20.09 -6.18
C VAL A 370 46.12 -21.47 -5.50
N ASP A 371 46.80 -22.46 -6.08
CA ASP A 371 46.89 -23.81 -5.52
C ASP A 371 47.64 -23.80 -4.17
N GLU A 372 48.71 -22.99 -4.04
CA GLU A 372 49.41 -22.73 -2.78
C GLU A 372 48.49 -22.02 -1.77
N HIS A 373 47.72 -21.01 -2.20
CA HIS A 373 46.78 -20.31 -1.32
C HIS A 373 45.64 -21.22 -0.83
N VAL A 374 45.11 -22.08 -1.70
CA VAL A 374 44.08 -23.08 -1.38
C VAL A 374 44.65 -24.18 -0.47
N ALA A 375 45.90 -24.58 -0.66
CA ALA A 375 46.58 -25.51 0.25
C ALA A 375 46.78 -24.92 1.65
N VAL A 376 47.06 -23.61 1.74
CA VAL A 376 47.18 -22.88 3.01
C VAL A 376 45.81 -22.59 3.64
N HIS A 377 44.74 -22.48 2.83
CA HIS A 377 43.37 -22.25 3.28
C HIS A 377 42.42 -23.35 2.79
N PRO A 378 42.52 -24.59 3.32
CA PRO A 378 41.59 -25.66 2.97
C PRO A 378 40.18 -25.25 3.39
N SER A 379 39.28 -25.05 2.43
CA SER A 379 37.89 -24.76 2.74
C SER A 379 37.24 -25.99 3.37
N SER A 380 36.81 -25.90 4.62
CA SER A 380 36.16 -26.98 5.37
C SER A 380 34.85 -27.51 4.76
N ARG A 381 34.29 -26.85 3.73
CA ARG A 381 32.90 -27.07 3.28
C ARG A 381 32.70 -27.56 1.86
N VAL A 382 33.73 -28.03 1.17
CA VAL A 382 33.49 -28.59 -0.16
C VAL A 382 34.45 -29.72 -0.44
N SER A 383 34.11 -30.93 0.05
CA SER A 383 34.62 -32.11 -0.64
C SER A 383 34.00 -32.12 -2.05
N ARG A 384 34.76 -32.61 -3.04
CA ARG A 384 34.28 -32.69 -4.42
C ARG A 384 32.96 -33.46 -4.52
N GLU A 385 32.84 -34.51 -3.73
CA GLU A 385 31.67 -35.39 -3.66
C GLU A 385 30.43 -34.65 -3.12
N GLU A 386 30.58 -33.81 -2.09
CA GLU A 386 29.49 -32.96 -1.59
C GLU A 386 29.01 -31.95 -2.62
N CYS A 387 29.95 -31.41 -3.41
CA CYS A 387 29.66 -30.48 -4.49
C CYS A 387 28.86 -31.15 -5.62
N GLU A 388 29.23 -32.37 -5.98
CA GLU A 388 28.54 -33.19 -6.98
C GLU A 388 27.12 -33.56 -6.49
N ARG A 389 26.97 -34.00 -5.23
CA ARG A 389 25.65 -34.27 -4.63
C ARG A 389 24.74 -33.05 -4.59
N LEU A 390 25.26 -31.90 -4.19
CA LEU A 390 24.49 -30.66 -4.14
C LEU A 390 24.07 -30.21 -5.55
N HIS A 391 24.92 -30.43 -6.55
CA HIS A 391 24.56 -30.18 -7.93
C HIS A 391 23.38 -31.05 -8.38
N GLU A 392 23.41 -32.35 -8.08
CA GLU A 392 22.34 -33.28 -8.41
C GLU A 392 21.02 -32.93 -7.71
N GLU A 393 21.07 -32.58 -6.42
CA GLU A 393 19.90 -32.16 -5.64
C GLU A 393 19.22 -30.92 -6.23
N VAL A 394 20.02 -29.90 -6.58
CA VAL A 394 19.51 -28.66 -7.21
C VAL A 394 18.90 -28.95 -8.58
N GLN A 395 19.49 -29.85 -9.37
CA GLN A 395 18.93 -30.25 -10.67
C GLN A 395 17.57 -30.94 -10.51
N LEU A 396 17.39 -31.79 -9.50
CA LEU A 396 16.13 -32.47 -9.21
C LEU A 396 15.04 -31.49 -8.77
N LEU A 397 15.36 -30.56 -7.88
CA LEU A 397 14.43 -29.51 -7.44
C LEU A 397 13.97 -28.63 -8.60
N LEU A 398 14.89 -28.27 -9.50
CA LEU A 398 14.54 -27.51 -10.70
C LEU A 398 13.59 -28.28 -11.62
N GLN A 399 13.80 -29.58 -11.82
CA GLN A 399 12.91 -30.40 -12.63
C GLN A 399 11.51 -30.51 -12.04
N MET A 400 11.40 -30.66 -10.72
CA MET A 400 10.12 -30.68 -10.01
C MET A 400 9.36 -29.37 -10.21
N GLU A 401 10.02 -28.21 -10.03
CA GLU A 401 9.40 -26.90 -10.20
C GLU A 401 8.93 -26.63 -11.64
N LEU A 402 9.68 -27.14 -12.63
CA LEU A 402 9.26 -27.04 -14.02
C LEU A 402 8.00 -27.88 -14.30
N GLN A 403 7.88 -29.06 -13.70
CA GLN A 403 6.70 -29.92 -13.85
C GLN A 403 5.47 -29.34 -13.15
N THR A 404 5.61 -28.83 -11.93
CA THR A 404 4.52 -28.17 -11.20
C THR A 404 4.01 -26.93 -11.94
N GLY A 405 4.92 -26.14 -12.54
CA GLY A 405 4.59 -25.00 -13.39
C GLY A 405 3.74 -25.38 -14.62
N VAL A 406 4.06 -26.48 -15.28
CA VAL A 406 3.28 -26.99 -16.43
C VAL A 406 1.87 -27.42 -16.01
N HIS A 407 1.74 -28.11 -14.86
CA HIS A 407 0.43 -28.52 -14.34
C HIS A 407 -0.43 -27.34 -13.92
N ARG A 408 0.16 -26.31 -13.29
CA ARG A 408 -0.56 -25.08 -12.94
C ARG A 408 -1.09 -24.38 -14.20
N ARG A 409 -0.26 -24.21 -15.22
CA ARG A 409 -0.67 -23.58 -16.49
C ARG A 409 -1.81 -24.35 -17.16
N ARG A 410 -1.75 -25.68 -17.23
CA ARG A 410 -2.85 -26.49 -17.79
C ARG A 410 -4.17 -26.33 -17.03
N ARG A 411 -4.12 -26.24 -15.70
CA ARG A 411 -5.35 -26.01 -14.89
C ARG A 411 -5.94 -24.63 -15.16
N GLU A 412 -5.10 -23.62 -15.34
CA GLU A 412 -5.55 -22.27 -15.72
C GLU A 412 -6.18 -22.25 -17.11
N GLU A 413 -5.56 -22.92 -18.09
CA GLU A 413 -6.10 -23.08 -19.45
C GLU A 413 -7.48 -23.75 -19.42
N GLN A 414 -7.62 -24.88 -18.70
CA GLN A 414 -8.90 -25.58 -18.55
C GLN A 414 -9.98 -24.71 -17.88
N ARG A 415 -9.60 -23.91 -16.88
CA ARG A 415 -10.54 -22.96 -16.23
C ARG A 415 -11.01 -21.88 -17.21
N VAL A 416 -10.10 -21.33 -18.01
CA VAL A 416 -10.43 -20.33 -19.03
C VAL A 416 -11.33 -20.93 -20.09
N GLU A 417 -11.03 -22.13 -20.58
CA GLU A 417 -11.87 -22.85 -21.56
C GLU A 417 -13.29 -23.10 -21.03
N PHE A 418 -13.42 -23.54 -19.77
CA PHE A 418 -14.71 -23.72 -19.13
C PHE A 418 -15.50 -22.39 -19.04
N LEU A 419 -14.85 -21.30 -18.63
CA LEU A 419 -15.49 -19.99 -18.55
C LEU A 419 -15.92 -19.48 -19.94
N LEU A 420 -15.10 -19.71 -20.97
CA LEU A 420 -15.45 -19.36 -22.35
C LEU A 420 -16.65 -20.18 -22.85
N ALA A 421 -16.68 -21.48 -22.59
CA ALA A 421 -17.83 -22.32 -22.94
C ALA A 421 -19.10 -21.86 -22.20
N HIS A 422 -19.00 -21.57 -20.90
CA HIS A 422 -20.11 -21.09 -20.10
C HIS A 422 -20.66 -19.73 -20.58
N THR A 423 -19.77 -18.77 -20.87
CA THR A 423 -20.18 -17.47 -21.42
C THR A 423 -20.82 -17.61 -22.80
N HIS A 424 -20.32 -18.50 -23.66
CA HIS A 424 -20.96 -18.81 -24.94
C HIS A 424 -22.37 -19.38 -24.76
N THR A 425 -22.57 -20.31 -23.82
CA THR A 425 -23.91 -20.85 -23.54
C THR A 425 -24.87 -19.78 -23.03
N LEU A 426 -24.42 -18.89 -22.14
CA LEU A 426 -25.24 -17.78 -21.63
C LEU A 426 -25.61 -16.79 -22.74
N LEU A 427 -24.67 -16.47 -23.65
CA LEU A 427 -24.94 -15.61 -24.80
C LEU A 427 -25.94 -16.22 -25.77
N GLN A 428 -25.89 -17.55 -25.96
CA GLN A 428 -26.86 -18.26 -26.78
C GLN A 428 -28.25 -18.24 -26.14
N GLN A 429 -28.35 -18.46 -24.82
CA GLN A 429 -29.61 -18.33 -24.09
C GLN A 429 -30.20 -16.92 -24.18
N LEU A 430 -29.37 -15.86 -24.11
CA LEU A 430 -29.82 -14.49 -24.29
C LEU A 430 -30.27 -14.19 -25.73
N ARG A 431 -29.63 -14.81 -26.72
CA ARG A 431 -30.01 -14.67 -28.13
C ARG A 431 -31.37 -15.31 -28.41
N ASP A 432 -31.64 -16.43 -27.75
CA ASP A 432 -32.88 -17.20 -27.92
C ASP A 432 -33.97 -16.75 -26.92
N ALA A 433 -33.80 -15.60 -26.25
CA ALA A 433 -34.73 -15.09 -25.26
C ALA A 433 -36.08 -14.70 -25.90
N PRO A 434 -37.21 -15.16 -25.33
CA PRO A 434 -38.53 -14.81 -25.84
C PRO A 434 -38.83 -13.31 -25.65
N PRO A 435 -39.65 -12.70 -26.53
CA PRO A 435 -40.06 -11.31 -26.38
C PRO A 435 -40.88 -11.12 -25.10
N LEU A 436 -40.73 -9.96 -24.44
CA LEU A 436 -41.34 -9.63 -23.14
C LEU A 436 -42.87 -9.80 -23.08
N SER A 437 -43.54 -9.82 -24.23
CA SER A 437 -44.99 -10.05 -24.34
C SER A 437 -45.43 -11.51 -24.20
N VAL A 438 -44.52 -12.49 -24.26
CA VAL A 438 -44.81 -13.93 -24.27
C VAL A 438 -44.14 -14.68 -23.11
N VAL A 439 -43.42 -13.96 -22.23
CA VAL A 439 -42.61 -14.57 -21.15
C VAL A 439 -43.51 -15.27 -20.12
N THR A 440 -43.20 -16.55 -19.85
CA THR A 440 -43.83 -17.33 -18.77
C THR A 440 -42.91 -17.39 -17.53
N ALA A 441 -43.47 -17.73 -16.36
CA ALA A 441 -42.68 -17.82 -15.11
C ALA A 441 -41.55 -18.87 -15.19
N ALA A 442 -41.73 -19.94 -15.98
CA ALA A 442 -40.70 -20.97 -16.19
C ALA A 442 -39.52 -20.46 -17.04
N ASP A 443 -39.77 -19.51 -17.94
CA ASP A 443 -38.70 -18.90 -18.75
C ASP A 443 -37.81 -18.01 -17.86
N VAL A 444 -38.40 -17.34 -16.86
CA VAL A 444 -37.67 -16.49 -15.89
C VAL A 444 -36.66 -17.31 -15.10
N ASP A 445 -37.05 -18.50 -14.62
CA ASP A 445 -36.18 -19.38 -13.84
C ASP A 445 -34.95 -19.86 -14.63
N THR A 446 -35.05 -19.92 -15.97
CA THR A 446 -33.94 -20.31 -16.85
C THR A 446 -32.84 -19.24 -16.93
N PHE A 447 -33.19 -17.97 -16.71
CA PHE A 447 -32.25 -16.84 -16.72
C PHE A 447 -31.72 -16.46 -15.32
N LEU A 448 -32.20 -17.11 -14.27
CA LEU A 448 -31.70 -16.90 -12.91
C LEU A 448 -30.41 -17.68 -12.68
N SER A 449 -29.47 -17.05 -11.98
CA SER A 449 -28.27 -17.76 -11.52
C SER A 449 -28.66 -18.84 -10.50
N PRO A 450 -28.11 -20.06 -10.57
CA PRO A 450 -28.31 -21.09 -9.55
C PRO A 450 -27.79 -20.67 -8.17
N SER A 451 -26.90 -19.68 -8.12
CA SER A 451 -26.40 -19.10 -6.87
C SER A 451 -27.33 -17.98 -6.40
N GLY A 452 -28.05 -18.22 -5.30
CA GLY A 452 -28.96 -17.23 -4.72
C GLY A 452 -28.29 -15.90 -4.35
N VAL A 453 -27.01 -15.92 -3.93
CA VAL A 453 -26.25 -14.71 -3.59
C VAL A 453 -25.97 -13.86 -4.84
N VAL A 454 -25.64 -14.51 -5.96
CA VAL A 454 -25.40 -13.83 -7.23
C VAL A 454 -26.71 -13.29 -7.80
N ALA A 455 -27.79 -14.06 -7.71
CA ALA A 455 -29.12 -13.63 -8.14
C ALA A 455 -29.64 -12.43 -7.33
N ALA A 456 -29.49 -12.44 -6.01
CA ALA A 456 -29.86 -11.32 -5.14
C ALA A 456 -29.05 -10.06 -5.47
N ARG A 457 -27.73 -10.18 -5.62
CA ARG A 457 -26.86 -9.05 -5.99
C ARG A 457 -27.19 -8.49 -7.38
N ALA A 458 -27.50 -9.35 -8.34
CA ALA A 458 -27.93 -8.93 -9.68
C ALA A 458 -29.27 -8.16 -9.62
N ARG A 459 -30.22 -8.62 -8.80
CA ARG A 459 -31.50 -7.94 -8.57
C ARG A 459 -31.31 -6.57 -7.93
N ASP A 460 -30.46 -6.47 -6.90
CA ASP A 460 -30.17 -5.21 -6.23
C ASP A 460 -29.47 -4.22 -7.17
N ALA A 461 -28.52 -4.70 -7.99
CA ALA A 461 -27.85 -3.87 -9.01
C ALA A 461 -28.83 -3.39 -10.08
N HIS A 462 -29.77 -4.23 -10.52
CA HIS A 462 -30.81 -3.84 -11.47
C HIS A 462 -31.77 -2.81 -10.87
N ASN A 463 -32.22 -3.01 -9.62
CA ASN A 463 -33.05 -2.06 -8.90
C ASN A 463 -32.34 -0.71 -8.72
N ALA A 464 -31.05 -0.73 -8.39
CA ALA A 464 -30.23 0.47 -8.30
C ALA A 464 -30.13 1.20 -9.65
N ALA A 465 -29.94 0.46 -10.75
CA ALA A 465 -29.91 1.05 -12.10
C ALA A 465 -31.27 1.66 -12.50
N LEU A 466 -32.39 1.02 -12.13
CA LEU A 466 -33.74 1.57 -12.33
C LEU A 466 -34.02 2.80 -11.46
N GLN A 467 -33.48 2.84 -10.26
CA GLN A 467 -33.56 4.03 -9.40
C GLN A 467 -32.70 5.17 -9.96
N ALA A 468 -31.49 4.86 -10.44
CA ALA A 468 -30.60 5.84 -11.06
C ALA A 468 -31.18 6.44 -12.34
N SER A 469 -31.89 5.67 -13.16
CA SER A 469 -32.54 6.18 -14.38
C SER A 469 -33.73 7.09 -14.11
N ARG A 470 -34.35 7.00 -12.93
CA ARG A 470 -35.42 7.90 -12.46
C ARG A 470 -34.86 9.19 -11.84
N LEU A 471 -33.57 9.24 -11.52
CA LEU A 471 -32.92 10.40 -10.95
C LEU A 471 -32.38 11.32 -12.05
N PRO A 472 -32.35 12.65 -11.84
CA PRO A 472 -31.77 13.57 -12.79
C PRO A 472 -30.28 13.28 -13.03
N TRP A 473 -29.83 13.45 -14.28
CA TRP A 473 -28.49 13.05 -14.75
C TRP A 473 -27.31 13.56 -13.90
N TRP A 474 -27.47 14.70 -13.23
CA TRP A 474 -26.43 15.28 -12.37
C TRP A 474 -26.24 14.57 -11.03
N LYS A 475 -27.24 13.81 -10.54
CA LYS A 475 -27.09 13.00 -9.32
C LYS A 475 -26.36 11.67 -9.58
N VAL A 476 -26.35 11.20 -10.82
CA VAL A 476 -25.71 9.93 -11.23
C VAL A 476 -24.18 10.09 -11.38
N LEU A 477 -23.67 11.33 -11.51
CA LEU A 477 -22.24 11.60 -11.71
C LEU A 477 -21.35 11.30 -10.50
N GLY A 478 -21.90 11.37 -9.28
CA GLY A 478 -21.15 11.08 -8.05
C GLY A 478 -20.82 9.59 -7.85
N ASP A 479 -21.69 8.70 -8.34
CA ASP A 479 -21.54 7.26 -8.14
C ASP A 479 -20.54 6.62 -9.12
N PHE A 480 -20.30 7.25 -10.28
CA PHE A 480 -19.29 6.79 -11.25
C PHE A 480 -17.85 6.88 -10.73
N GLU A 481 -17.56 7.87 -9.87
CA GLU A 481 -16.23 7.97 -9.23
C GLU A 481 -16.02 6.89 -8.16
N ALA A 482 -17.08 6.46 -7.47
CA ALA A 482 -17.02 5.40 -6.48
C ALA A 482 -16.88 3.99 -7.10
N GLN A 483 -17.61 3.68 -8.18
CA GLN A 483 -17.52 2.36 -8.85
C GLN A 483 -16.18 2.13 -9.60
N LEU A 484 -15.53 3.20 -10.07
CA LEU A 484 -14.17 3.12 -10.63
C LEU A 484 -13.10 2.82 -9.56
N GLY A 485 -13.39 3.16 -8.30
CA GLY A 485 -12.55 2.81 -7.14
C GLY A 485 -12.50 1.31 -6.88
N GLU A 486 -13.64 0.61 -6.89
CA GLU A 486 -13.71 -0.82 -6.60
C GLU A 486 -13.09 -1.71 -7.70
N LEU A 487 -13.21 -1.32 -8.98
CA LEU A 487 -12.56 -2.03 -10.09
C LEU A 487 -11.03 -1.86 -10.12
N CYS A 488 -10.49 -0.87 -9.39
CA CYS A 488 -9.06 -0.59 -9.33
C CYS A 488 -8.35 -1.27 -8.15
N VAL A 489 -9.09 -1.72 -7.12
CA VAL A 489 -8.49 -2.45 -5.97
C VAL A 489 -8.12 -3.89 -6.34
N GLY A 490 -8.76 -4.49 -7.35
CA GLY A 490 -8.40 -5.84 -7.85
C GLY A 490 -7.11 -5.95 -8.67
N ARG A 491 -6.40 -4.84 -8.94
CA ARG A 491 -5.17 -4.83 -9.77
C ARG A 491 -3.87 -4.58 -9.01
N SER A 492 -3.90 -4.40 -7.70
CA SER A 492 -2.70 -4.13 -6.89
C SER A 492 -2.00 -5.36 -6.33
N VAL A 493 -2.56 -6.57 -6.46
CA VAL A 493 -1.90 -7.82 -6.03
C VAL A 493 -1.37 -8.58 -7.25
N CYS A 494 -0.28 -8.06 -7.84
CA CYS A 494 0.65 -8.79 -8.73
C CYS A 494 1.76 -7.82 -9.16
N LYS A 495 2.63 -7.47 -8.22
CA LYS A 495 4.01 -7.01 -8.48
C LYS A 495 4.79 -7.12 -7.17
N GLY A 496 5.63 -8.14 -7.11
CA GLY A 496 6.48 -8.57 -6.01
C GLY A 496 7.04 -9.92 -6.41
#